data_AF-A0A7X9E568-F1
#
_entry.id   AF-A0A7X9E568-F1
#
_cell.length_a   1.000
_cell.length_b   1.000
_cell.length_c   1.000
_cell.angle_alpha   90.00
_cell.angle_beta   90.00
_cell.angle_gamma   90.00
#
_symmetry.space_group_name_H-M   'P 1'
#
loop_
_entity.id
_entity.type
_entity.pdbx_description
1 polymer ?
#
loop_
_entity_poly.entity_id
_entity_poly.type
_entity_poly.pdbx_seq_one_letter_code
_entity_poly.pdbx_strand_id
1 'polypeptide(L)'
;MNFKNLLKFSTLVLLFTIVLGSSSFGQTTYYVDVQNGLDGYNGLQPTVGAAPNGPKQTITNAIAAASDGDIIMVAYANGNLYNENINYVVAAAPNKRLTFGSYGGGTPKVVSFTLNSTNALAPDNYVTFSGPFLFTDGLTLTDGQIKGATNITVGGLAPAATVTRNSATPAFGSVDGQINFATGALVDFVYLGGSNATMGGEIVPATNTTTMRNLTTGAGTITLNSSKTMNGVLTTGGALAIGTANTLTVNGASGAHTIGGNVTGGTLAFAMTGAVTVTNNFNLPNVTA
;
A
#
# COMPACT_ATOMS: atom_id res chain seq x y z
N MET A 1 38.94 47.42 0.51
CA MET A 1 38.06 47.15 1.68
C MET A 1 38.97 46.98 2.90
N ASN A 2 38.79 47.74 3.98
CA ASN A 2 39.67 47.59 5.15
C ASN A 2 39.35 46.33 5.95
N PHE A 3 40.32 45.81 6.72
CA PHE A 3 40.20 44.54 7.45
C PHE A 3 39.00 44.50 8.41
N LYS A 4 38.63 45.67 8.97
CA LYS A 4 37.43 45.84 9.81
C LYS A 4 36.12 45.60 9.05
N ASN A 5 36.02 46.02 7.79
CA ASN A 5 34.82 45.82 6.98
C ASN A 5 34.72 44.38 6.46
N LEU A 6 35.86 43.72 6.20
CA LEU A 6 35.89 42.31 5.81
C LEU A 6 35.47 41.38 6.95
N LEU A 7 35.92 41.66 8.18
CA LEU A 7 35.53 40.88 9.36
C LEU A 7 34.03 40.99 9.68
N LYS A 8 33.45 42.21 9.55
CA LYS A 8 32.01 42.46 9.74
C LYS A 8 31.14 41.76 8.68
N PHE A 9 31.61 41.75 7.42
CA PHE A 9 30.89 41.06 6.35
C PHE A 9 30.95 39.54 6.51
N SER A 10 32.12 39.00 6.89
CA SER A 10 32.30 37.57 7.16
C SER A 10 31.47 37.06 8.33
N THR A 11 31.37 37.83 9.43
CA THR A 11 30.52 37.48 10.58
C THR A 11 29.03 37.53 10.25
N LEU A 12 28.59 38.48 9.43
CA LEU A 12 27.19 38.56 8.99
C LEU A 12 26.82 37.37 8.08
N VAL A 13 27.70 37.01 7.14
CA VAL A 13 27.50 35.85 6.25
C VAL A 13 27.44 34.55 7.06
N LEU A 14 28.38 34.35 8.00
CA LEU A 14 28.40 33.17 8.89
C LEU A 14 27.14 33.07 9.76
N LEU A 15 26.65 34.19 10.29
CA LEU A 15 25.42 34.23 11.08
C LEU A 15 24.20 33.88 10.21
N PHE A 16 24.15 34.36 8.97
CA PHE A 16 23.07 34.06 8.04
C PHE A 16 23.06 32.58 7.62
N THR A 17 24.22 31.94 7.42
CA THR A 17 24.28 30.49 7.12
C THR A 17 23.89 29.62 8.30
N ILE A 18 24.22 30.01 9.54
CA ILE A 18 23.84 29.25 10.73
C ILE A 18 22.32 29.37 10.99
N VAL A 19 21.75 30.56 10.81
CA VAL A 19 20.30 30.80 11.02
C VAL A 19 19.47 30.15 9.91
N LEU A 20 19.91 30.16 8.65
CA LEU A 20 19.20 29.47 7.57
C LEU A 20 19.37 27.94 7.63
N GLY A 21 20.51 27.45 8.13
CA GLY A 21 20.78 26.01 8.30
C GLY A 21 20.05 25.34 9.48
N SER A 22 19.34 26.10 10.31
CA SER A 22 18.63 25.60 11.50
C SER A 22 17.10 25.57 11.37
N SER A 23 16.58 25.74 10.15
CA SER A 23 15.16 25.51 9.87
C SER A 23 14.83 24.00 9.86
N SER A 24 14.72 23.43 11.06
CA SER A 24 13.91 22.23 11.27
C SER A 24 12.48 22.60 10.88
N PHE A 25 11.99 22.14 9.73
CA PHE A 25 10.57 22.22 9.40
C PHE A 25 9.79 21.57 10.56
N GLY A 26 9.00 22.37 11.27
CA GLY A 26 8.22 21.87 12.40
C GLY A 26 7.20 20.86 11.88
N GLN A 27 7.41 19.59 12.21
CA GLN A 27 6.45 18.54 11.93
C GLN A 27 5.17 18.79 12.75
N THR A 28 4.05 18.98 12.06
CA THR A 28 2.75 19.15 12.71
C THR A 28 2.03 17.81 12.79
N THR A 29 1.40 17.54 13.94
CA THR A 29 0.58 16.35 14.13
C THR A 29 -0.90 16.72 14.05
N TYR A 30 -1.61 16.13 13.09
CA TYR A 30 -3.06 16.17 13.00
C TYR A 30 -3.68 14.91 13.58
N TYR A 31 -4.68 15.07 14.43
CA TYR A 31 -5.44 13.99 15.04
C TYR A 31 -6.77 13.81 14.33
N VAL A 32 -7.18 12.55 14.16
CA VAL A 32 -8.44 12.15 13.53
C VAL A 32 -9.19 11.20 14.44
N ASP A 33 -10.47 11.45 14.68
CA ASP A 33 -11.36 10.58 15.45
C ASP A 33 -12.74 10.56 14.78
N VAL A 34 -13.12 9.44 14.17
CA VAL A 34 -14.42 9.30 13.48
C VAL A 34 -15.62 9.44 14.42
N GLN A 35 -15.45 9.14 15.71
CA GLN A 35 -16.52 9.13 16.69
C GLN A 35 -16.74 10.52 17.30
N ASN A 36 -15.66 11.20 17.67
CA ASN A 36 -15.73 12.46 18.43
C ASN A 36 -15.25 13.70 17.66
N GLY A 37 -14.61 13.50 16.50
CA GLY A 37 -14.06 14.58 15.69
C GLY A 37 -15.10 15.33 14.88
N LEU A 38 -14.71 16.53 14.42
CA LEU A 38 -15.44 17.35 13.45
C LEU A 38 -14.43 17.96 12.49
N ASP A 39 -14.71 17.94 11.19
CA ASP A 39 -13.77 18.47 10.19
C ASP A 39 -13.60 20.00 10.24
N GLY A 40 -14.50 20.69 10.94
CA GLY A 40 -14.37 22.09 11.32
C GLY A 40 -13.33 22.38 12.41
N TYR A 41 -12.87 21.36 13.16
CA TYR A 41 -11.78 21.53 14.13
C TYR A 41 -10.42 21.66 13.45
N ASN A 42 -9.44 22.23 14.14
CA ASN A 42 -8.09 22.42 13.60
C ASN A 42 -7.29 21.11 13.47
N GLY A 43 -7.70 20.03 14.14
CA GLY A 43 -7.00 18.75 14.12
C GLY A 43 -5.76 18.70 15.02
N LEU A 44 -5.43 19.76 15.77
CA LEU A 44 -4.17 19.83 16.51
C LEU A 44 -4.22 19.22 17.91
N GLN A 45 -5.38 18.66 18.30
CA GLN A 45 -5.59 18.04 19.59
C GLN A 45 -6.34 16.71 19.44
N PRO A 46 -5.96 15.66 20.20
CA PRO A 46 -6.61 14.36 20.15
C PRO A 46 -8.01 14.32 20.78
N THR A 47 -8.36 15.34 21.58
CA THR A 47 -9.63 15.44 22.30
C THR A 47 -10.35 16.74 21.95
N VAL A 48 -11.68 16.72 21.98
CA VAL A 48 -12.50 17.91 21.74
C VAL A 48 -12.27 18.94 22.85
N GLY A 49 -11.97 20.17 22.45
CA GLY A 49 -11.84 21.33 23.33
C GLY A 49 -12.81 22.44 22.94
N ALA A 50 -12.53 23.67 23.41
CA ALA A 50 -13.24 24.84 22.93
C ALA A 50 -12.89 25.09 21.45
N ALA A 51 -13.90 25.40 20.63
CA ALA A 51 -13.71 25.65 19.21
C ALA A 51 -12.61 26.71 18.96
N PRO A 52 -11.73 26.51 17.97
CA PRO A 52 -11.75 25.47 16.94
C PRO A 52 -10.97 24.19 17.31
N ASN A 53 -10.70 23.92 18.58
CA ASN A 53 -9.79 22.85 18.99
C ASN A 53 -10.45 21.48 19.08
N GLY A 54 -9.86 20.49 18.44
CA GLY A 54 -10.29 19.09 18.47
C GLY A 54 -9.75 18.28 17.28
N PRO A 55 -9.97 16.96 17.25
CA PRO A 55 -9.55 16.12 16.16
C PRO A 55 -10.44 16.33 14.92
N LYS A 56 -9.87 16.17 13.72
CA LYS A 56 -10.67 16.04 12.49
C LYS A 56 -11.56 14.80 12.59
N GLN A 57 -12.68 14.79 11.88
CA GLN A 57 -13.54 13.61 11.81
C GLN A 57 -13.02 12.61 10.78
N THR A 58 -12.51 13.12 9.66
CA THR A 58 -12.10 12.31 8.52
C THR A 58 -10.60 12.38 8.26
N ILE A 59 -10.03 11.27 7.80
CA ILE A 59 -8.62 11.17 7.44
C ILE A 59 -8.34 12.05 6.21
N THR A 60 -9.28 12.11 5.27
CA THR A 60 -9.20 12.94 4.07
C THR A 60 -9.03 14.43 4.39
N ASN A 61 -9.78 14.97 5.38
CA ASN A 61 -9.64 16.36 5.78
C ASN A 61 -8.33 16.63 6.53
N ALA A 62 -7.80 15.66 7.26
CA ALA A 62 -6.48 15.77 7.88
C ALA A 62 -5.36 15.80 6.82
N ILE A 63 -5.44 14.94 5.80
CA ILE A 63 -4.52 14.95 4.64
C ILE A 63 -4.59 16.31 3.90
N ALA A 64 -5.78 16.88 3.75
CA ALA A 64 -5.96 18.17 3.09
C ALA A 64 -5.26 19.30 3.86
N ALA A 65 -5.36 19.32 5.19
CA ALA A 65 -4.74 20.32 6.07
C ALA A 65 -3.22 20.15 6.23
N ALA A 66 -2.73 18.92 6.17
CA ALA A 66 -1.32 18.59 6.38
C ALA A 66 -0.39 19.13 5.27
N SER A 67 0.83 19.45 5.65
CA SER A 67 1.96 19.79 4.79
C SER A 67 2.93 18.61 4.65
N ASP A 68 3.94 18.76 3.79
CA ASP A 68 5.00 17.77 3.66
C ASP A 68 5.70 17.50 5.01
N GLY A 69 5.90 16.22 5.34
CA GLY A 69 6.56 15.80 6.59
C GLY A 69 5.64 15.68 7.81
N ASP A 70 4.38 16.11 7.72
CA ASP A 70 3.44 16.07 8.85
C ASP A 70 2.99 14.64 9.22
N ILE A 71 2.44 14.51 10.43
CA ILE A 71 1.90 13.26 10.97
C ILE A 71 0.37 13.33 11.00
N ILE A 72 -0.29 12.27 10.56
CA ILE A 72 -1.72 12.03 10.77
C ILE A 72 -1.88 10.90 11.80
N MET A 73 -2.30 11.23 13.02
CA MET A 73 -2.61 10.28 14.08
C MET A 73 -4.10 9.93 14.06
N VAL A 74 -4.43 8.68 13.75
CA VAL A 74 -5.82 8.21 13.62
C VAL A 74 -6.24 7.42 14.85
N ALA A 75 -7.38 7.77 15.45
CA ALA A 75 -7.88 7.11 16.64
C ALA A 75 -8.36 5.71 16.30
N TYR A 76 -8.15 4.75 17.20
CA TYR A 76 -8.83 3.46 17.15
C TYR A 76 -10.36 3.60 17.16
N ALA A 77 -10.88 4.68 17.79
CA ALA A 77 -12.31 5.01 17.87
C ALA A 77 -13.19 3.81 18.29
N ASN A 78 -12.70 3.03 19.27
CA ASN A 78 -13.37 1.81 19.76
C ASN A 78 -13.70 0.78 18.66
N GLY A 79 -12.93 0.77 17.58
CA GLY A 79 -13.11 -0.16 16.46
C GLY A 79 -14.15 0.29 15.44
N ASN A 80 -14.66 1.53 15.54
CA ASN A 80 -15.51 2.14 14.53
C ASN A 80 -14.78 2.23 13.18
N LEU A 81 -15.52 1.99 12.10
CA LEU A 81 -15.02 2.07 10.73
C LEU A 81 -14.95 3.53 10.28
N TYR A 82 -13.77 3.97 9.87
CA TYR A 82 -13.62 5.16 9.04
C TYR A 82 -14.13 4.80 7.65
N ASN A 83 -15.38 5.20 7.36
CA ASN A 83 -16.07 4.89 6.11
C ASN A 83 -15.54 5.75 4.94
N GLU A 84 -14.25 5.64 4.68
CA GLU A 84 -13.50 6.44 3.72
C GLU A 84 -12.69 5.55 2.77
N ASN A 85 -12.78 5.84 1.47
CA ASN A 85 -11.86 5.32 0.47
C ASN A 85 -10.74 6.36 0.27
N ILE A 86 -9.62 6.18 0.96
CA ILE A 86 -8.54 7.17 0.95
C ILE A 86 -7.83 7.11 -0.39
N ASN A 87 -7.87 8.22 -1.14
CA ASN A 87 -7.05 8.41 -2.33
C ASN A 87 -5.88 9.34 -1.99
N TYR A 88 -4.73 8.75 -1.68
CA TYR A 88 -3.52 9.48 -1.33
C TYR A 88 -2.65 9.70 -2.56
N VAL A 89 -2.45 10.97 -2.94
CA VAL A 89 -1.70 11.35 -4.12
C VAL A 89 -0.35 11.95 -3.74
N VAL A 90 0.74 11.28 -4.12
CA VAL A 90 2.10 11.83 -4.10
C VAL A 90 2.39 12.42 -5.49
N ALA A 91 1.89 13.63 -5.73
CA ALA A 91 2.13 14.35 -6.97
C ALA A 91 3.40 15.21 -6.86
N ALA A 92 4.07 15.44 -8.00
CA ALA A 92 5.19 16.36 -8.12
C ALA A 92 4.81 17.77 -7.61
N ALA A 93 5.28 18.10 -6.40
CA ALA A 93 5.24 19.39 -5.73
C ALA A 93 3.84 20.04 -5.46
N PRO A 94 3.52 20.40 -4.20
CA PRO A 94 4.25 20.01 -2.99
C PRO A 94 3.98 18.53 -2.70
N ASN A 95 5.02 17.70 -2.78
CA ASN A 95 4.95 16.32 -2.33
C ASN A 95 4.47 16.36 -0.87
N LYS A 96 3.38 15.69 -0.52
CA LYS A 96 3.08 15.45 0.89
C LYS A 96 3.69 14.10 1.24
N ARG A 97 4.76 14.06 2.00
CA ARG A 97 5.30 12.84 2.62
C ARG A 97 4.72 12.76 4.02
N LEU A 98 3.54 12.18 4.14
CA LEU A 98 2.86 12.06 5.43
C LEU A 98 3.27 10.78 6.13
N THR A 99 3.27 10.85 7.46
CA THR A 99 3.34 9.66 8.31
C THR A 99 1.98 9.42 8.96
N PHE A 100 1.41 8.25 8.71
CA PHE A 100 0.18 7.80 9.35
C PHE A 100 0.52 6.97 10.60
N GLY A 101 0.06 7.44 11.75
CA GLY A 101 0.14 6.73 13.02
C GLY A 101 -1.26 6.44 13.56
N SER A 102 -1.32 5.60 14.59
CA SER A 102 -2.56 5.27 15.29
C SER A 102 -2.45 5.61 16.77
N TYR A 103 -3.56 6.00 17.41
CA TYR A 103 -3.63 6.20 18.87
C TYR A 103 -4.89 5.60 19.48
N GLY A 104 -4.94 5.52 20.82
CA GLY A 104 -6.07 4.93 21.55
C GLY A 104 -6.01 3.41 21.74
N GLY A 105 -4.84 2.78 21.53
CA GLY A 105 -4.54 1.41 21.97
C GLY A 105 -5.05 0.28 21.06
N GLY A 106 -5.58 0.58 19.88
CA GLY A 106 -6.04 -0.43 18.91
C GLY A 106 -5.73 -0.06 17.46
N THR A 107 -6.20 -0.89 16.53
CA THR A 107 -5.98 -0.73 15.07
C THR A 107 -7.18 -0.01 14.44
N PRO A 108 -7.03 1.24 13.97
CA PRO A 108 -8.08 1.93 13.21
C PRO A 108 -8.46 1.11 11.97
N LYS A 109 -9.77 1.05 11.70
CA LYS A 109 -10.34 0.35 10.54
C LYS A 109 -10.75 1.37 9.50
N VAL A 110 -10.26 1.23 8.28
CA VAL A 110 -10.54 2.11 7.15
C VAL A 110 -11.01 1.25 6.00
N VAL A 111 -11.96 1.74 5.18
CA VAL A 111 -12.48 0.96 4.05
C VAL A 111 -11.36 0.60 3.08
N SER A 112 -10.69 1.59 2.51
CA SER A 112 -9.59 1.32 1.58
C SER A 112 -8.55 2.43 1.57
N PHE A 113 -7.35 2.08 1.08
CA PHE A 113 -6.29 3.03 0.82
C PHE A 113 -5.73 2.82 -0.58
N THR A 114 -5.65 3.91 -1.34
CA THR A 114 -5.03 3.97 -2.66
C THR A 114 -3.84 4.90 -2.59
N LEU A 115 -2.65 4.36 -2.83
CA LEU A 115 -1.44 5.15 -3.10
C LEU A 115 -1.35 5.40 -4.60
N ASN A 116 -1.60 6.65 -5.00
CA ASN A 116 -1.35 7.14 -6.34
C ASN A 116 -0.11 8.02 -6.31
N SER A 117 0.90 7.70 -7.12
CA SER A 117 2.01 8.62 -7.37
C SER A 117 2.04 8.98 -8.84
N THR A 118 2.47 10.19 -9.16
CA THR A 118 2.62 10.63 -10.56
C THR A 118 4.07 10.55 -11.04
N ASN A 119 5.00 10.06 -10.21
CA ASN A 119 6.41 9.90 -10.57
C ASN A 119 7.06 8.74 -9.80
N ALA A 120 6.94 7.50 -10.29
CA ALA A 120 7.34 6.30 -9.55
C ALA A 120 8.83 6.19 -9.16
N LEU A 121 9.73 7.02 -9.72
CA LEU A 121 11.18 6.87 -9.58
C LEU A 121 11.87 7.93 -8.72
N ALA A 122 11.14 8.90 -8.14
CA ALA A 122 11.78 9.84 -7.23
C ALA A 122 11.99 9.20 -5.84
N PRO A 123 13.21 9.26 -5.26
CA PRO A 123 13.54 8.61 -3.98
C PRO A 123 12.71 9.10 -2.79
N ASP A 124 12.03 10.24 -2.96
CA ASP A 124 11.18 10.88 -1.95
C ASP A 124 9.68 10.54 -2.08
N ASN A 125 9.30 9.62 -2.97
CA ASN A 125 7.90 9.30 -3.24
C ASN A 125 7.40 8.14 -2.39
N TYR A 126 7.21 8.42 -1.10
CA TYR A 126 6.71 7.45 -0.15
C TYR A 126 5.67 8.03 0.80
N VAL A 127 4.89 7.11 1.37
CA VAL A 127 4.05 7.33 2.55
C VAL A 127 4.52 6.39 3.64
N THR A 128 4.50 6.85 4.89
CA THR A 128 4.95 6.05 6.04
C THR A 128 3.77 5.65 6.91
N PHE A 129 3.71 4.39 7.32
CA PHE A 129 2.82 3.91 8.39
C PHE A 129 3.66 3.57 9.62
N SER A 130 3.53 4.37 10.68
CA SER A 130 4.27 4.20 11.94
C SER A 130 3.47 3.48 13.03
N GLY A 131 2.14 3.35 12.86
CA GLY A 131 1.26 2.58 13.74
C GLY A 131 0.30 1.70 12.95
N PRO A 132 -0.35 0.71 13.59
CA PRO A 132 -1.19 -0.28 12.91
C PRO A 132 -2.41 0.31 12.20
N PHE A 133 -2.74 -0.20 11.02
CA PHE A 133 -3.98 0.09 10.27
C PHE A 133 -4.59 -1.19 9.70
N LEU A 134 -5.93 -1.23 9.63
CA LEU A 134 -6.69 -2.26 8.93
C LEU A 134 -7.43 -1.63 7.74
N PHE A 135 -7.10 -2.06 6.52
CA PHE A 135 -7.87 -1.74 5.32
C PHE A 135 -8.83 -2.88 5.00
N THR A 136 -10.13 -2.66 5.20
CA THR A 136 -11.11 -3.74 5.20
C THR A 136 -11.43 -4.26 3.81
N ASP A 137 -11.43 -3.38 2.81
CA ASP A 137 -11.92 -3.67 1.46
C ASP A 137 -10.76 -3.71 0.46
N GLY A 138 -9.69 -2.94 0.68
CA GLY A 138 -8.52 -3.07 -0.19
C GLY A 138 -7.39 -2.08 0.01
N LEU A 139 -6.28 -2.43 -0.64
CA LEU A 139 -5.08 -1.64 -0.76
C LEU A 139 -4.69 -1.56 -2.24
N THR A 140 -4.60 -0.36 -2.79
CA THR A 140 -4.16 -0.15 -4.18
C THR A 140 -2.83 0.60 -4.20
N LEU A 141 -1.86 0.06 -4.92
CA LEU A 141 -0.52 0.62 -5.12
C LEU A 141 -0.35 0.91 -6.61
N THR A 142 -0.57 2.15 -7.02
CA THR A 142 -0.41 2.53 -8.44
C THR A 142 1.04 2.91 -8.75
N ASP A 143 1.69 3.67 -7.88
CA ASP A 143 3.09 4.09 -8.03
C ASP A 143 3.61 4.57 -6.65
N GLY A 144 4.93 4.55 -6.42
CA GLY A 144 5.54 4.99 -5.16
C GLY A 144 5.75 3.87 -4.12
N GLN A 145 6.22 4.23 -2.93
CA GLN A 145 6.56 3.26 -1.88
C GLN A 145 5.74 3.46 -0.60
N ILE A 146 5.20 2.39 -0.05
CA ILE A 146 4.75 2.35 1.34
C ILE A 146 5.93 1.94 2.22
N LYS A 147 6.21 2.75 3.24
CA LYS A 147 7.13 2.43 4.34
C LYS A 147 6.36 2.00 5.59
N GLY A 148 6.90 1.03 6.33
CA GLY A 148 6.22 0.45 7.49
C GLY A 148 5.10 -0.50 7.11
N ALA A 149 5.29 -1.28 6.03
CA ALA A 149 4.31 -2.25 5.53
C ALA A 149 3.82 -3.24 6.59
N THR A 150 4.66 -3.58 7.57
CA THR A 150 4.32 -4.45 8.70
C THR A 150 3.27 -3.88 9.65
N ASN A 151 2.96 -2.58 9.54
CA ASN A 151 1.87 -1.94 10.26
C ASN A 151 0.54 -2.01 9.51
N ILE A 152 0.52 -2.52 8.28
CA ILE A 152 -0.70 -2.62 7.48
C ILE A 152 -1.27 -4.02 7.58
N THR A 153 -2.57 -4.10 7.80
CA THR A 153 -3.37 -5.32 7.68
C THR A 153 -4.45 -5.10 6.62
N VAL A 154 -4.67 -6.08 5.74
CA VAL A 154 -5.73 -6.04 4.73
C VAL A 154 -6.78 -7.12 4.98
N GLY A 155 -8.05 -6.79 4.75
CA GLY A 155 -9.20 -7.68 4.89
C GLY A 155 -9.97 -7.52 6.21
N GLY A 156 -10.79 -8.51 6.55
CA GLY A 156 -11.50 -8.56 7.83
C GLY A 156 -12.94 -8.08 7.80
N LEU A 157 -13.45 -7.60 6.66
CA LEU A 157 -14.88 -7.51 6.36
C LEU A 157 -15.18 -8.27 5.06
N ALA A 158 -16.45 -8.68 4.89
CA ALA A 158 -16.93 -9.31 3.67
C ALA A 158 -17.59 -8.25 2.77
N PRO A 159 -17.43 -8.29 1.43
CA PRO A 159 -16.81 -9.33 0.61
C PRO A 159 -15.27 -9.31 0.63
N ALA A 160 -14.63 -10.28 -0.03
CA ALA A 160 -13.16 -10.40 -0.06
C ALA A 160 -12.46 -9.09 -0.42
N ALA A 161 -11.39 -8.78 0.32
CA ALA A 161 -10.60 -7.59 0.06
C ALA A 161 -9.74 -7.74 -1.20
N THR A 162 -9.35 -6.62 -1.79
CA THR A 162 -8.50 -6.61 -2.98
C THR A 162 -7.19 -5.87 -2.72
N VAL A 163 -6.07 -6.52 -3.01
CA VAL A 163 -4.77 -5.87 -3.12
C VAL A 163 -4.45 -5.69 -4.59
N THR A 164 -4.40 -4.44 -5.03
CA THR A 164 -4.11 -4.07 -6.42
C THR A 164 -2.73 -3.46 -6.52
N ARG A 165 -1.89 -3.97 -7.43
CA ARG A 165 -0.73 -3.26 -7.95
C ARG A 165 -1.04 -2.83 -9.36
N ASN A 166 -1.24 -1.53 -9.55
CA ASN A 166 -1.40 -0.94 -10.87
C ASN A 166 -0.07 -0.30 -11.27
N SER A 167 0.16 -0.11 -12.56
CA SER A 167 1.35 0.56 -13.10
C SER A 167 0.87 1.50 -14.18
N ALA A 168 0.93 2.81 -13.90
CA ALA A 168 0.64 3.87 -14.89
C ALA A 168 1.91 4.33 -15.64
N THR A 169 3.08 4.01 -15.10
CA THR A 169 4.42 4.32 -15.60
C THR A 169 5.29 3.05 -15.53
N PRO A 170 6.52 2.95 -16.07
CA PRO A 170 7.20 1.64 -16.20
C PRO A 170 7.61 0.97 -14.86
N ALA A 171 7.25 1.55 -13.71
CA ALA A 171 7.43 0.95 -12.40
C ALA A 171 6.07 0.69 -11.74
N PHE A 172 6.08 -0.18 -10.73
CA PHE A 172 4.92 -0.46 -9.89
C PHE A 172 5.10 0.21 -8.53
N GLY A 173 3.99 0.60 -7.90
CA GLY A 173 3.98 0.86 -6.47
C GLY A 173 4.50 -0.35 -5.68
N SER A 174 5.18 -0.12 -4.55
CA SER A 174 5.83 -1.16 -3.74
C SER A 174 5.62 -0.95 -2.26
N VAL A 175 5.92 -1.99 -1.48
CA VAL A 175 5.96 -1.96 -0.02
C VAL A 175 7.37 -2.35 0.45
N ASP A 176 7.84 -1.77 1.55
CA ASP A 176 9.18 -2.01 2.12
C ASP A 176 9.31 -3.28 2.98
N GLY A 177 8.22 -4.03 3.12
CA GLY A 177 8.16 -5.26 3.92
C GLY A 177 6.87 -6.03 3.68
N GLN A 178 6.69 -7.12 4.43
CA GLN A 178 5.50 -7.95 4.34
C GLN A 178 4.30 -7.27 5.02
N ILE A 179 3.21 -7.04 4.28
CA ILE A 179 1.92 -6.63 4.88
C ILE A 179 1.26 -7.82 5.58
N ASN A 180 0.40 -7.52 6.55
CA ASN A 180 -0.42 -8.51 7.23
C ASN A 180 -1.78 -8.69 6.55
N PHE A 181 -2.43 -9.80 6.88
CA PHE A 181 -3.78 -10.09 6.45
C PHE A 181 -4.61 -10.47 7.65
N ALA A 182 -5.87 -10.00 7.69
CA ALA A 182 -6.78 -10.36 8.78
C ALA A 182 -7.02 -11.87 8.78
N THR A 183 -7.10 -12.48 9.98
CA THR A 183 -7.28 -13.93 10.12
C THR A 183 -8.55 -14.39 9.41
N GLY A 184 -8.42 -15.41 8.55
CA GLY A 184 -9.53 -15.95 7.77
C GLY A 184 -9.99 -15.08 6.61
N ALA A 185 -9.30 -13.96 6.33
CA ALA A 185 -9.61 -13.15 5.16
C ALA A 185 -9.35 -13.92 3.86
N LEU A 186 -10.24 -13.69 2.90
CA LEU A 186 -10.01 -14.02 1.50
C LEU A 186 -9.55 -12.74 0.81
N VAL A 187 -8.42 -12.80 0.10
CA VAL A 187 -7.86 -11.64 -0.58
C VAL A 187 -7.62 -11.94 -2.04
N ASP A 188 -8.15 -11.06 -2.89
CA ASP A 188 -7.86 -11.04 -4.32
C ASP A 188 -6.63 -10.20 -4.59
N PHE A 189 -5.78 -10.70 -5.49
CA PHE A 189 -4.59 -9.99 -5.93
C PHE A 189 -4.74 -9.63 -7.40
N VAL A 190 -4.58 -8.35 -7.70
CA VAL A 190 -4.74 -7.82 -9.04
C VAL A 190 -3.48 -7.06 -9.43
N TYR A 191 -2.78 -7.51 -10.45
CA TYR A 191 -1.64 -6.83 -11.03
C TYR A 191 -2.07 -6.25 -12.38
N LEU A 192 -2.30 -4.94 -12.44
CA LEU A 192 -2.74 -4.25 -13.65
C LEU A 192 -1.57 -3.57 -14.37
N GLY A 193 -1.73 -3.32 -15.67
CA GLY A 193 -0.73 -2.66 -16.51
C GLY A 193 0.02 -3.60 -17.45
N GLY A 194 0.92 -3.02 -18.25
CA GLY A 194 1.76 -3.74 -19.22
C GLY A 194 3.21 -3.95 -18.77
N SER A 195 3.61 -3.38 -17.63
CA SER A 195 4.98 -3.44 -17.12
C SER A 195 5.27 -4.79 -16.45
N ASN A 196 6.55 -5.17 -16.44
CA ASN A 196 6.99 -6.36 -15.70
C ASN A 196 7.06 -6.06 -14.20
N ALA A 197 6.59 -6.98 -13.37
CA ALA A 197 6.63 -6.86 -11.92
C ALA A 197 7.19 -8.13 -11.27
N THR A 198 7.83 -7.97 -10.12
CA THR A 198 8.05 -9.06 -9.18
C THR A 198 7.11 -8.85 -8.00
N MET A 199 6.34 -9.87 -7.66
CA MET A 199 5.48 -9.86 -6.48
C MET A 199 6.37 -9.68 -5.24
N GLY A 200 5.99 -8.75 -4.37
CA GLY A 200 6.78 -8.31 -3.21
C GLY A 200 6.13 -8.68 -1.89
N GLY A 201 6.30 -7.84 -0.86
CA GLY A 201 5.72 -8.04 0.46
C GLY A 201 4.20 -7.78 0.53
N GLU A 202 3.58 -7.39 -0.57
CA GLU A 202 2.14 -7.17 -0.65
C GLU A 202 1.33 -8.46 -0.80
N ILE A 203 1.94 -9.58 -1.17
CA ILE A 203 1.27 -10.87 -1.36
C ILE A 203 1.29 -11.69 -0.07
N VAL A 204 0.32 -12.59 0.11
CA VAL A 204 0.32 -13.53 1.24
C VAL A 204 1.65 -14.31 1.31
N PRO A 205 2.33 -14.36 2.47
CA PRO A 205 3.53 -15.17 2.61
C PRO A 205 3.16 -16.65 2.66
N ALA A 206 4.07 -17.53 2.20
CA ALA A 206 3.81 -18.96 2.06
C ALA A 206 3.42 -19.66 3.38
N THR A 207 3.81 -19.07 4.52
CA THR A 207 3.57 -19.59 5.88
C THR A 207 2.23 -19.15 6.48
N ASN A 208 1.47 -18.28 5.82
CA ASN A 208 0.23 -17.73 6.36
C ASN A 208 -0.98 -18.61 5.99
N THR A 209 -1.92 -18.75 6.93
CA THR A 209 -3.18 -19.49 6.74
C THR A 209 -4.23 -18.71 5.96
N THR A 210 -4.06 -17.39 5.83
CA THR A 210 -4.82 -16.55 4.90
C THR A 210 -4.63 -17.13 3.51
N THR A 211 -5.72 -17.41 2.79
CA THR A 211 -5.58 -17.94 1.43
C THR A 211 -5.77 -16.83 0.43
N MET A 212 -4.83 -16.71 -0.51
CA MET A 212 -5.09 -16.01 -1.76
C MET A 212 -6.35 -16.59 -2.38
N ARG A 213 -7.35 -15.76 -2.65
CA ARG A 213 -8.55 -16.18 -3.36
C ARG A 213 -8.25 -16.15 -4.86
N ASN A 214 -8.34 -15.00 -5.50
CA ASN A 214 -8.05 -14.87 -6.92
C ASN A 214 -6.67 -14.23 -7.17
N LEU A 215 -6.08 -14.56 -8.31
CA LEU A 215 -4.93 -13.86 -8.87
C LEU A 215 -5.27 -13.45 -10.30
N THR A 216 -5.26 -12.14 -10.56
CA THR A 216 -5.46 -11.56 -11.90
C THR A 216 -4.22 -10.78 -12.29
N THR A 217 -3.68 -11.01 -13.49
CA THR A 217 -2.55 -10.25 -14.04
C THR A 217 -2.90 -9.60 -15.38
N GLY A 218 -2.34 -8.42 -15.62
CA GLY A 218 -2.40 -7.67 -16.87
C GLY A 218 -1.45 -8.23 -17.93
N ALA A 219 -1.11 -7.42 -18.93
CA ALA A 219 -0.34 -7.85 -20.09
C ALA A 219 1.17 -8.04 -19.83
N GLY A 220 1.70 -7.47 -18.76
CA GLY A 220 3.11 -7.59 -18.38
C GLY A 220 3.50 -8.98 -17.86
N THR A 221 4.81 -9.21 -17.68
CA THR A 221 5.30 -10.42 -17.00
C THR A 221 5.26 -10.21 -15.49
N ILE A 222 4.51 -11.05 -14.78
CA ILE A 222 4.48 -11.03 -13.31
C ILE A 222 5.30 -12.21 -12.78
N THR A 223 6.27 -11.90 -11.92
CA THR A 223 7.21 -12.88 -11.35
C THR A 223 6.87 -13.20 -9.90
N LEU A 224 6.67 -14.49 -9.60
CA LEU A 224 6.52 -15.00 -8.24
C LEU A 224 7.89 -15.18 -7.58
N ASN A 225 8.14 -14.40 -6.53
CA ASN A 225 9.40 -14.44 -5.76
C ASN A 225 9.51 -15.65 -4.81
N SER A 226 8.41 -16.34 -4.55
CA SER A 226 8.31 -17.47 -3.62
C SER A 226 7.13 -18.36 -3.99
N SER A 227 7.13 -19.61 -3.51
CA SER A 227 5.98 -20.51 -3.66
C SER A 227 4.71 -19.94 -2.99
N LYS A 228 3.56 -20.13 -3.62
CA LYS A 228 2.26 -19.62 -3.17
C LYS A 228 1.16 -20.67 -3.32
N THR A 229 0.11 -20.53 -2.52
CA THR A 229 -1.12 -21.31 -2.63
C THR A 229 -2.31 -20.38 -2.76
N MET A 230 -3.23 -20.69 -3.66
CA MET A 230 -4.49 -19.97 -3.85
C MET A 230 -5.68 -20.94 -3.92
N ASN A 231 -6.88 -20.48 -3.53
CA ASN A 231 -8.12 -21.28 -3.50
C ASN A 231 -9.21 -20.70 -4.43
N GLY A 232 -8.83 -19.90 -5.42
CA GLY A 232 -9.76 -19.27 -6.35
C GLY A 232 -9.23 -19.28 -7.78
N VAL A 233 -9.66 -18.30 -8.57
CA VAL A 233 -9.42 -18.27 -10.01
C VAL A 233 -8.09 -17.60 -10.34
N LEU A 234 -7.34 -18.24 -11.24
CA LEU A 234 -6.14 -17.70 -11.86
C LEU A 234 -6.51 -17.14 -13.23
N THR A 235 -6.26 -15.85 -13.43
CA THR A 235 -6.45 -15.15 -14.70
C THR A 235 -5.16 -14.43 -15.07
N THR A 236 -4.52 -14.77 -16.19
CA THR A 236 -3.33 -14.05 -16.67
C THR A 236 -3.57 -13.43 -18.04
N GLY A 237 -3.25 -12.14 -18.17
CA GLY A 237 -3.22 -11.45 -19.47
C GLY A 237 -1.88 -11.59 -20.18
N GLY A 238 -0.78 -11.59 -19.42
CA GLY A 238 0.60 -11.73 -19.85
C GLY A 238 1.28 -12.97 -19.27
N ALA A 239 2.61 -12.98 -19.30
CA ALA A 239 3.38 -14.10 -18.79
C ALA A 239 3.37 -14.16 -17.25
N LEU A 240 3.35 -15.37 -16.70
CA LEU A 240 3.55 -15.64 -15.28
C LEU A 240 4.88 -16.37 -15.10
N ALA A 241 5.89 -15.66 -14.60
CA ALA A 241 7.18 -16.24 -14.29
C ALA A 241 7.17 -16.81 -12.87
N ILE A 242 7.18 -18.12 -12.73
CA ILE A 242 7.34 -18.80 -11.44
C ILE A 242 8.84 -18.99 -11.27
N GLY A 243 9.45 -18.44 -10.21
CA GLY A 243 10.88 -18.69 -9.96
C GLY A 243 11.22 -20.18 -10.05
N THR A 244 12.40 -20.56 -10.52
CA THR A 244 12.72 -21.96 -10.89
C THR A 244 12.53 -22.99 -9.77
N ALA A 245 12.70 -22.58 -8.51
CA ALA A 245 12.46 -23.42 -7.33
C ALA A 245 11.07 -23.23 -6.69
N ASN A 246 10.22 -22.41 -7.29
CA ASN A 246 8.93 -22.01 -6.73
C ASN A 246 7.78 -22.79 -7.37
N THR A 247 6.68 -22.89 -6.62
CA THR A 247 5.42 -23.47 -7.08
C THR A 247 4.27 -22.53 -6.80
N LEU A 248 3.40 -22.30 -7.79
CA LEU A 248 2.06 -21.76 -7.56
C LEU A 248 1.08 -22.94 -7.51
N THR A 249 0.48 -23.19 -6.35
CA THR A 249 -0.54 -24.20 -6.18
C THR A 249 -1.93 -23.57 -6.21
N VAL A 250 -2.79 -24.03 -7.09
CA VAL A 250 -4.19 -23.62 -7.23
C VAL A 250 -5.08 -24.75 -6.71
N ASN A 251 -5.67 -24.57 -5.52
CA ASN A 251 -6.55 -25.54 -4.89
C ASN A 251 -8.00 -25.33 -5.34
N GLY A 252 -8.56 -26.34 -6.01
CA GLY A 252 -10.00 -26.63 -6.03
C GLY A 252 -10.97 -25.48 -6.29
N ALA A 253 -10.65 -24.52 -7.16
CA ALA A 253 -11.61 -23.48 -7.53
C ALA A 253 -12.68 -24.05 -8.49
N SER A 254 -13.96 -23.76 -8.25
CA SER A 254 -15.08 -24.14 -9.13
C SER A 254 -15.23 -23.23 -10.37
N GLY A 255 -14.25 -22.37 -10.63
CA GLY A 255 -14.27 -21.36 -11.70
C GLY A 255 -13.30 -21.67 -12.85
N ALA A 256 -13.57 -21.09 -14.01
CA ALA A 256 -12.68 -21.22 -15.17
C ALA A 256 -11.39 -20.42 -14.96
N HIS A 257 -10.24 -21.11 -15.03
CA HIS A 257 -8.93 -20.47 -15.10
C HIS A 257 -8.65 -19.98 -16.51
N THR A 258 -8.07 -18.79 -16.66
CA THR A 258 -7.65 -18.25 -17.95
C THR A 258 -6.15 -17.97 -17.90
N ILE A 259 -5.38 -18.61 -18.79
CA ILE A 259 -3.94 -18.38 -18.89
C ILE A 259 -3.66 -17.81 -20.29
N GLY A 260 -3.62 -16.48 -20.38
CA GLY A 260 -3.46 -15.77 -21.65
C GLY A 260 -2.02 -15.67 -22.16
N GLY A 261 -1.03 -15.82 -21.28
CA GLY A 261 0.40 -15.78 -21.61
C GLY A 261 1.18 -17.01 -21.15
N ASN A 262 2.49 -17.02 -21.37
CA ASN A 262 3.37 -18.14 -20.99
C ASN A 262 3.53 -18.25 -19.47
N VAL A 263 3.51 -19.48 -18.95
CA VAL A 263 4.01 -19.79 -17.60
C VAL A 263 5.44 -20.32 -17.74
N THR A 264 6.40 -19.75 -17.03
CA THR A 264 7.83 -20.08 -17.19
C THR A 264 8.55 -20.29 -15.86
N GLY A 265 9.71 -20.94 -15.92
CA GLY A 265 10.66 -21.07 -14.81
C GLY A 265 10.37 -22.21 -13.84
N GLY A 266 9.25 -22.14 -13.13
CA GLY A 266 8.88 -23.04 -12.04
C GLY A 266 7.62 -23.85 -12.31
N THR A 267 6.96 -24.30 -11.25
CA THR A 267 5.80 -25.21 -11.35
C THR A 267 4.49 -24.48 -11.13
N LEU A 268 3.55 -24.62 -12.07
CA LEU A 268 2.13 -24.32 -11.85
C LEU A 268 1.40 -25.62 -11.55
N ALA A 269 0.91 -25.78 -10.32
CA ALA A 269 0.22 -26.97 -9.85
C ALA A 269 -1.26 -26.67 -9.65
N PHE A 270 -2.14 -27.54 -10.17
CA PHE A 270 -3.56 -27.53 -9.84
C PHE A 270 -3.83 -28.69 -8.88
N ALA A 271 -4.14 -28.38 -7.63
CA ALA A 271 -4.54 -29.37 -6.63
C ALA A 271 -6.04 -29.66 -6.81
N MET A 272 -6.30 -30.76 -7.50
CA MET A 272 -7.61 -31.21 -7.91
C MET A 272 -8.13 -32.24 -6.90
N THR A 273 -9.13 -31.88 -6.10
CA THR A 273 -9.81 -32.81 -5.19
C THR A 273 -11.14 -33.27 -5.79
N GLY A 274 -11.32 -34.58 -5.96
CA GLY A 274 -12.54 -35.17 -6.55
C GLY A 274 -12.47 -35.39 -8.06
N ALA A 275 -13.63 -35.67 -8.68
CA ALA A 275 -13.72 -35.85 -10.13
C ALA A 275 -13.56 -34.50 -10.82
N VAL A 276 -12.57 -34.37 -11.70
CA VAL A 276 -12.38 -33.16 -12.48
C VAL A 276 -12.63 -33.43 -13.95
N THR A 277 -13.47 -32.58 -14.53
CA THR A 277 -13.73 -32.58 -15.97
C THR A 277 -13.05 -31.36 -16.57
N VAL A 278 -12.06 -31.60 -17.41
CA VAL A 278 -11.48 -30.57 -18.28
C VAL A 278 -12.36 -30.52 -19.53
N THR A 279 -13.31 -29.59 -19.56
CA THR A 279 -14.16 -29.37 -20.74
C THR A 279 -13.54 -28.26 -21.61
N ASN A 280 -13.47 -28.47 -22.93
CA ASN A 280 -12.82 -27.63 -23.96
C ASN A 280 -11.31 -27.88 -24.14
N ASN A 281 -10.70 -27.24 -25.14
CA ASN A 281 -9.27 -27.34 -25.42
C ASN A 281 -8.44 -26.87 -24.23
N PHE A 282 -7.68 -27.79 -23.63
CA PHE A 282 -6.71 -27.51 -22.59
C PHE A 282 -5.33 -27.42 -23.23
N ASN A 283 -4.98 -26.22 -23.69
CA ASN A 283 -3.62 -25.93 -24.12
C ASN A 283 -2.76 -25.72 -22.86
N LEU A 284 -1.99 -26.73 -22.47
CA LEU A 284 -0.88 -26.52 -21.56
C LEU A 284 0.09 -25.55 -22.25
N PRO A 285 0.35 -24.36 -21.71
CA PRO A 285 1.40 -23.51 -22.27
C PRO A 285 2.74 -24.24 -22.09
N ASN A 286 3.47 -24.44 -23.19
CA ASN A 286 4.86 -24.93 -23.22
C ASN A 286 5.12 -26.26 -22.49
N VAL A 287 4.53 -27.36 -22.97
CA VAL A 287 5.17 -28.67 -22.79
C VAL A 287 6.38 -28.72 -23.73
N THR A 288 7.53 -28.21 -23.29
CA THR A 288 8.81 -28.52 -23.94
C THR A 288 9.22 -29.94 -23.52
N ALA A 289 9.20 -30.86 -24.49
CA ALA A 289 9.70 -32.22 -24.32
C ALA A 289 11.23 -32.23 -24.19
#